data_AF-A0A8S8YVP5-F1
#
_entry.id   AF-A0A8S8YVP5-F1
#
_cell.length_a   1.000
_cell.length_b   1.000
_cell.length_c   1.000
_cell.angle_alpha   90.00
_cell.angle_beta   90.00
_cell.angle_gamma   90.00
#
_symmetry.space_group_name_H-M   'P 1'
#
loop_
_entity.id
_entity.type
_entity.pdbx_description
1 polymer ?
#
loop_
_entity_poly.entity_id
_entity_poly.type
_entity_poly.pdbx_seq_one_letter_code
_entity_poly.pdbx_strand_id
1 'polypeptide(L)' 'MAKQAGKGVEEFRPYVTRSIPVGANITCADNSGAKILEVINVPKTKTRASRLPSAAVGDF' A
#
# COMPACT_ATOMS: atom_id res chain seq x y z
N MET A 1 14.32 27.62 11.17
CA MET A 1 13.05 27.36 10.46
C MET A 1 12.83 25.87 10.43
N ALA A 2 11.90 25.37 11.24
CA ALA A 2 11.65 23.95 11.41
C ALA A 2 11.05 23.38 10.12
N LYS A 3 11.78 22.50 9.43
CA LYS A 3 11.14 21.54 8.52
C LYS A 3 10.37 20.56 9.40
N GLN A 4 9.07 20.77 9.56
CA GLN A 4 8.20 19.74 10.11
C GLN A 4 8.25 18.56 9.14
N ALA A 5 9.05 17.57 9.50
CA ALA A 5 9.04 16.27 8.88
C ALA A 5 7.69 15.64 9.22
N GLY A 6 6.76 15.66 8.27
CA GLY A 6 5.63 14.75 8.27
C GLY A 6 6.14 13.32 8.07
N LYS A 7 6.86 12.77 9.05
CA LYS A 7 7.07 11.34 9.18
C LYS A 7 5.74 10.76 9.67
N GLY A 8 4.78 10.63 8.76
CA GLY A 8 3.55 9.92 9.06
C GLY A 8 3.92 8.48 9.44
N VAL A 9 3.53 8.05 10.64
CA VAL A 9 3.38 6.67 11.15
C VAL A 9 4.28 5.56 10.55
N GLU A 10 5.50 5.86 10.10
CA GLU A 10 6.45 4.87 9.56
C GLU A 10 7.15 4.11 10.71
N GLU A 11 7.05 4.62 11.94
CA GLU A 11 7.94 4.21 13.03
C GLU A 11 7.52 2.91 13.72
N PHE A 12 6.23 2.55 13.71
CA PHE A 12 5.75 1.29 14.25
C PHE A 12 4.42 0.87 13.64
N ARG A 13 4.42 -0.26 12.91
CA ARG A 13 3.21 -0.92 12.43
C ARG A 13 3.25 -2.39 12.82
N PRO A 14 2.19 -2.94 13.45
CA PRO A 14 2.11 -4.37 13.70
C PRO A 14 2.14 -5.13 12.38
N TYR A 15 2.67 -6.36 12.41
CA TYR A 15 2.64 -7.20 11.21
C TYR A 15 1.20 -7.48 10.79
N VAL A 16 0.87 -7.14 9.54
CA VAL A 16 -0.41 -7.42 8.91
C VAL A 16 -0.16 -8.29 7.69
N THR A 17 -0.94 -9.36 7.53
CA THR A 17 -0.86 -10.25 6.37
C THR A 17 -1.07 -9.47 5.06
N ARG A 18 -0.18 -9.68 4.10
CA ARG A 18 -0.23 -9.03 2.77
C ARG A 18 -1.15 -9.81 1.84
N SER A 19 -2.44 -9.48 1.85
CA SER A 19 -3.49 -10.21 1.13
C SER A 19 -3.90 -9.61 -0.21
N ILE A 20 -3.35 -8.46 -0.61
CA ILE A 20 -3.77 -7.74 -1.82
C ILE A 20 -2.65 -7.79 -2.87
N PRO A 21 -2.62 -8.78 -3.78
CA PRO A 21 -1.59 -8.88 -4.81
C PRO A 21 -1.75 -7.80 -5.90
N VAL A 22 -0.71 -7.61 -6.71
CA VAL A 22 -0.81 -6.88 -7.99
C VAL A 22 -1.92 -7.49 -8.86
N GLY A 23 -2.68 -6.64 -9.55
CA GLY A 23 -3.87 -6.98 -10.34
C GLY A 23 -5.17 -7.08 -9.53
N ALA A 24 -5.11 -6.91 -8.20
CA ALA A 24 -6.30 -6.90 -7.37
C ALA A 24 -7.11 -5.61 -7.58
N ASN A 25 -8.43 -5.76 -7.71
CA ASN A 25 -9.37 -4.66 -7.70
C ASN A 25 -9.86 -4.39 -6.28
N ILE A 26 -9.78 -3.13 -5.85
CA ILE A 26 -10.25 -2.67 -4.54
C ILE A 26 -11.27 -1.53 -4.70
N THR A 27 -12.23 -1.45 -3.78
CA THR A 27 -13.18 -0.33 -3.76
C THR A 27 -12.46 0.95 -3.32
N CYS A 28 -12.66 2.03 -4.07
CA CYS A 28 -12.16 3.34 -3.69
C CYS A 28 -13.01 3.89 -2.53
N ALA A 29 -12.36 4.34 -1.47
CA ALA A 29 -12.99 4.88 -0.26
C ALA A 29 -12.76 6.40 -0.12
N ASP A 30 -12.54 7.10 -1.24
CA ASP A 30 -12.43 8.55 -1.29
C ASP A 30 -13.62 9.17 -2.05
N ASN A 31 -13.65 10.50 -2.11
CA ASN A 31 -14.65 11.28 -2.82
C ASN A 31 -14.13 11.85 -4.15
N SER A 32 -13.11 11.24 -4.75
CA SER A 32 -12.51 11.69 -6.02
C SER A 32 -13.35 11.34 -7.26
N GLY A 33 -14.29 10.40 -7.11
CA GLY A 33 -15.16 9.90 -8.18
C GLY A 33 -14.76 8.53 -8.74
N ALA A 34 -13.56 8.03 -8.41
CA ALA A 34 -13.19 6.65 -8.69
C ALA A 34 -14.04 5.68 -7.84
N LYS A 35 -14.44 4.54 -8.42
CA LYS A 35 -15.21 3.50 -7.70
C LYS A 35 -14.38 2.26 -7.40
N ILE A 36 -13.54 1.87 -8.34
CA ILE A 36 -12.67 0.69 -8.26
C ILE A 36 -11.26 1.13 -8.66
N LEU A 37 -10.27 0.68 -7.91
CA LEU A 37 -8.84 0.87 -8.18
C LEU A 37 -8.19 -0.49 -8.41
N GLU A 38 -7.27 -0.57 -9.37
CA GLU A 38 -6.44 -1.76 -9.58
C GLU A 38 -5.04 -1.54 -9.00
N VAL A 39 -4.53 -2.52 -8.25
CA VAL A 39 -3.17 -2.46 -7.68
C VAL A 39 -2.14 -2.81 -8.76
N ILE A 40 -1.39 -1.82 -9.25
CA ILE A 40 -0.38 -2.04 -10.29
C ILE A 40 1.00 -2.42 -9.74
N ASN A 41 1.34 -1.98 -8.53
CA ASN A 41 2.63 -2.23 -7.88
C ASN A 41 2.52 -2.02 -6.37
N VAL A 42 3.48 -2.56 -5.61
CA VAL A 42 3.58 -2.36 -4.16
C VAL A 42 4.99 -1.88 -3.79
N PRO A 43 5.20 -0.55 -3.64
CA PRO A 43 6.43 0.06 -3.18
C PRO A 43 7.09 -0.60 -1.97
N LYS A 44 8.42 -0.49 -1.87
CA LYS A 44 9.25 -0.97 -0.75
C LYS A 44 9.06 -2.46 -0.38
N THR A 45 8.50 -3.28 -1.27
CA THR A 45 8.31 -4.72 -1.05
C THR A 45 9.45 -5.54 -1.65
N LYS A 46 10.07 -6.41 -0.85
CA LYS A 46 11.02 -7.41 -1.35
C LYS A 46 10.28 -8.66 -1.80
N THR A 47 10.53 -9.11 -3.03
CA THR A 47 9.93 -10.32 -3.61
C THR A 47 11.00 -11.38 -3.92
N ARG A 48 10.58 -12.51 -4.48
CA ARG A 48 11.45 -13.58 -5.00
C ARG A 48 10.97 -13.97 -6.40
N ALA A 49 11.76 -14.74 -7.14
CA ALA A 49 11.35 -15.25 -8.45
C ALA A 49 9.94 -15.86 -8.39
N SER A 50 9.09 -15.45 -9.33
CA SER A 50 7.68 -15.87 -9.46
C SER A 50 6.76 -15.48 -8.29
N ARG A 51 7.16 -14.61 -7.35
CA ARG A 51 6.26 -14.04 -6.33
C ARG A 51 5.72 -12.70 -6.81
N LEU A 52 4.41 -12.60 -6.93
CA LEU A 52 3.74 -11.31 -7.12
C LEU A 52 3.91 -10.45 -5.85
N PRO A 53 4.21 -9.14 -5.99
CA PRO A 53 4.13 -8.23 -4.87
C PRO A 53 2.69 -8.19 -4.35
N SER A 54 2.54 -8.07 -3.03
CA SER A 54 1.24 -7.92 -2.39
C SER A 54 1.31 -6.84 -1.33
N ALA A 55 0.22 -6.11 -1.11
CA ALA A 55 0.08 -5.07 -0.10
C ALA A 55 -0.68 -5.57 1.13
N ALA A 56 -0.43 -4.92 2.27
CA ALA A 56 -1.21 -5.02 3.49
C ALA A 56 -1.80 -3.64 3.86
N VAL A 57 -2.78 -3.61 4.76
CA VAL A 57 -3.49 -2.39 5.19
C VAL A 57 -2.54 -1.31 5.73
N GLY A 58 -2.37 -0.20 5.00
CA GLY A 58 -1.46 0.91 5.36
C GLY A 58 -0.17 0.95 4.54
N ASP A 59 -0.01 0.06 3.55
CA ASP A 59 0.98 0.24 2.49
C ASP A 59 0.50 1.29 1.50
N PHE A 60 1.44 1.91 0.78
CA PHE A 60 1.24 2.91 -0.26
C PHE A 60 1.76 2.39 -1.60
#